data_AF-A0A1Z1MNL7-F1
#
_entry.id   AF-A0A1Z1MNL7-F1
#
_cell.length_a   1.000
_cell.length_b   1.000
_cell.length_c   1.000
_cell.angle_alpha   90.00
_cell.angle_beta   90.00
_cell.angle_gamma   90.00
#
_symmetry.space_group_name_H-M   'P 1'
#
loop_
_entity.id
_entity.type
_entity.pdbx_description
1 polymer ?
#
loop_
_entity_poly.entity_id
_entity_poly.type
_entity_poly.pdbx_seq_one_letter_code
_entity_poly.pdbx_strand_id
1 'polypeptide(L)' 'MKTGTKLKKKRKGGFLVRMKHKNGQKMINSKRHKKRKTIN' A
#
# COMPACT_ATOMS: atom_id res chain seq x y z
N MET A 1 -5.62 2.43 -18.40
CA MET A 1 -6.71 3.18 -17.73
C MET A 1 -6.25 4.61 -17.44
N LYS A 2 -6.60 5.58 -18.29
CA LYS A 2 -6.52 7.03 -17.96
C LYS A 2 -7.59 7.23 -16.86
N THR A 3 -7.38 7.68 -15.62
CA THR A 3 -7.02 9.05 -15.18
C THR A 3 -6.97 9.13 -13.63
N GLY A 4 -6.26 8.22 -12.95
CA GLY A 4 -6.06 8.36 -11.50
C GLY A 4 -5.06 9.47 -11.20
N THR A 5 -5.46 10.56 -10.52
CA THR A 5 -4.47 11.56 -10.07
C THR A 5 -3.46 10.92 -9.12
N LYS A 6 -2.20 11.41 -9.15
CA LYS A 6 -1.14 10.96 -8.21
C LYS A 6 -1.63 11.03 -6.76
N LEU A 7 -2.44 12.05 -6.44
CA LEU A 7 -3.08 12.22 -5.14
C LEU A 7 -4.06 11.07 -4.81
N LYS A 8 -4.95 10.70 -5.72
CA LYS A 8 -5.89 9.57 -5.52
C LYS A 8 -5.15 8.25 -5.35
N LYS A 9 -4.04 8.03 -6.07
CA LYS A 9 -3.19 6.84 -5.90
C LYS A 9 -2.57 6.78 -4.50
N LYS A 10 -1.97 7.88 -4.02
CA LYS A 10 -1.39 7.96 -2.67
C LYS A 10 -2.43 7.76 -1.56
N ARG A 11 -3.64 8.32 -1.72
CA ARG A 11 -4.73 8.16 -0.73
C ARG A 11 -5.25 6.72 -0.64
N LYS A 12 -5.35 6.00 -1.77
CA LYS A 12 -5.90 4.62 -1.77
C LYS A 12 -4.85 3.55 -1.51
N GLY A 13 -3.62 3.76 -1.97
CA GLY A 13 -2.56 2.76 -1.95
C GLY A 13 -1.24 3.28 -1.41
N GLY A 14 -1.23 4.32 -0.58
CA GLY A 14 -0.03 4.84 0.07
C GLY A 14 0.32 4.06 1.34
N PHE A 15 1.61 4.02 1.67
CA PHE A 15 2.12 3.28 2.82
C PHE A 15 1.46 3.71 4.13
N LEU A 16 1.34 5.03 4.36
CA LEU A 16 0.69 5.57 5.57
C LEU A 16 -0.76 5.10 5.70
N VAL A 17 -1.50 5.03 4.58
CA VAL A 17 -2.88 4.54 4.58
C VAL A 17 -2.93 3.05 4.94
N ARG A 18 -1.96 2.25 4.45
CA ARG A 18 -1.84 0.84 4.82
C ARG A 18 -1.50 0.66 6.30
N MET A 19 -0.63 1.50 6.86
CA MET A 19 -0.23 1.40 8.26
C MET A 19 -1.29 1.87 9.25
N LYS A 20 -2.24 2.73 8.82
CA LYS A 20 -3.34 3.21 9.68
C LYS A 20 -4.29 2.09 10.13
N HIS A 21 -4.48 1.05 9.32
CA HIS A 21 -5.46 -0.01 9.58
C HIS A 21 -4.78 -1.37 9.80
N LYS A 22 -5.29 -2.17 10.74
CA LYS A 22 -4.78 -3.52 11.05
C LYS A 22 -4.68 -4.42 9.81
N ASN A 23 -5.68 -4.38 8.93
CA ASN A 23 -5.68 -5.17 7.70
C ASN A 23 -4.60 -4.73 6.70
N GLY A 24 -4.32 -3.42 6.62
CA GLY A 24 -3.25 -2.90 5.79
C GLY A 24 -1.87 -3.28 6.33
N GLN A 25 -1.69 -3.24 7.65
CA GLN A 25 -0.46 -3.71 8.30
C GLN A 25 -0.20 -5.19 8.01
N LYS A 26 -1.22 -6.06 8.15
CA LYS A 26 -1.12 -7.49 7.80
C LYS A 26 -0.66 -7.70 6.35
N MET A 27 -1.20 -6.92 5.42
CA MET A 27 -0.81 -6.98 4.00
C MET A 27 0.65 -6.58 3.78
N ILE A 28 1.10 -5.50 4.43
CA ILE A 28 2.49 -5.04 4.36
C ILE A 28 3.44 -6.09 4.95
N ASN A 29 3.10 -6.67 6.09
CA ASN A 29 3.90 -7.72 6.73
C ASN A 29 3.96 -8.96 5.84
N SER A 30 2.85 -9.40 5.24
CA SER A 30 2.85 -10.51 4.28
C SER A 30 3.79 -10.26 3.08
N LYS A 31 3.79 -9.03 2.53
CA LYS A 31 4.72 -8.65 1.45
C LYS A 31 6.19 -8.65 1.90
N ARG A 32 6.47 -8.22 3.14
CA ARG A 32 7.81 -8.25 3.76
C ARG A 32 8.29 -9.68 3.97
N HIS A 33 7.46 -10.57 4.52
CA HIS A 33 7.78 -11.99 4.68
C HIS A 33 8.09 -12.65 3.33
N LYS A 34 7.35 -12.28 2.28
CA LYS A 34 7.60 -12.72 0.90
C LYS A 34 8.79 -12.02 0.23
N LYS A 35 9.50 -11.13 0.93
CA LYS A 35 10.66 -10.36 0.43
C LYS A 35 10.39 -9.66 -0.90
N ARG A 36 9.19 -9.09 -1.07
CA ARG A 36 8.84 -8.35 -2.28
C ARG A 36 9.74 -7.11 -2.41
N LYS A 37 10.35 -6.92 -3.59
CA LYS A 37 11.15 -5.73 -3.92
C LYS A 37 10.37 -4.43 -3.73
N THR A 38 9.05 -4.46 -3.96
CA THR A 38 8.16 -3.32 -3.76
C THR A 38 7.03 -3.71 -2.82
N ILE A 39 6.96 -3.02 -1.69
CA ILE A 39 5.97 -3.28 -0.65
C ILE A 39 4.72 -2.40 -0.84
N ASN A 40 4.89 -1.20 -1.39
CA ASN A 40 3.80 -0.25 -1.64
C ASN A 40 4.05 0.61 -2.88
#